data_AF-A0A4Z0PGZ8-F1
#
_entry.id   AF-A0A4Z0PGZ8-F1
#
_cell.length_a   1.000
_cell.length_b   1.000
_cell.length_c   1.000
_cell.angle_alpha   90.00
_cell.angle_beta   90.00
_cell.angle_gamma   90.00
#
_symmetry.space_group_name_H-M   'P 1'
#
loop_
_entity.id
_entity.type
_entity.pdbx_description
1 polymer ?
#
loop_
_entity_poly.entity_id
_entity_poly.type
_entity_poly.pdbx_seq_one_letter_code
_entity_poly.pdbx_strand_id
1 'polypeptide(L)'
;VNETRICLFLVPLVQDISYTLTAILFTIMGFALYGPHMLFAVGCLDVTHKDAAGSITGFRGLFSYVGAAMAGVPVIMVKNSWAWSGVYIYALIAILLTTLSLALLSRLHRL
;
A
#
# COMPACT_ATOMS: atom_id res chain seq x y z
N VAL A 1 -29.21 -2.87 7.97
CA VAL A 1 -29.40 -3.11 6.52
C VAL A 1 -29.80 -1.84 5.74
N ASN A 2 -30.46 -0.85 6.36
CA ASN A 2 -30.71 0.46 5.72
C ASN A 2 -29.57 1.48 5.82
N GLU A 3 -28.64 1.34 6.76
CA GLU A 3 -27.56 2.33 6.98
C GLU A 3 -26.39 2.16 6.00
N THR A 4 -26.18 0.94 5.49
CA THR A 4 -25.14 0.63 4.49
C THR A 4 -25.46 1.19 3.09
N ARG A 5 -26.74 1.46 2.79
CA ARG A 5 -27.16 2.04 1.49
C ARG A 5 -26.92 3.56 1.44
N ILE A 6 -26.94 4.23 2.58
CA ILE A 6 -26.70 5.68 2.70
C ILE A 6 -25.20 5.98 2.54
N CYS A 7 -24.33 5.11 3.07
CA CYS A 7 -22.88 5.23 2.86
C CYS A 7 -22.46 5.06 1.38
N LEU A 8 -23.13 4.20 0.61
CA LEU A 8 -22.84 4.02 -0.82
C LEU A 8 -23.27 5.23 -1.67
N PHE A 9 -24.23 6.03 -1.18
CA PHE A 9 -24.72 7.25 -1.84
C PHE A 9 -23.93 8.52 -1.44
N LEU A 10 -23.16 8.47 -0.35
CA LEU A 10 -22.33 9.59 0.13
C LEU A 10 -20.90 9.59 -0.44
N VAL A 11 -20.38 8.44 -0.88
CA VAL A 11 -19.04 8.35 -1.50
C VAL A 11 -18.91 9.18 -2.78
N PRO A 12 -19.93 9.29 -3.65
CA PRO A 12 -19.91 10.23 -4.76
C PRO A 12 -19.93 11.70 -4.32
N LEU A 13 -20.47 12.03 -3.14
CA LEU A 13 -20.68 13.43 -2.72
C LEU A 13 -19.41 14.18 -2.29
N VAL A 14 -18.26 13.49 -2.23
CA VAL A 14 -16.92 14.09 -2.05
C VAL A 14 -16.20 14.26 -3.40
N GLN A 15 -16.72 13.69 -4.51
CA GLN A 15 -16.18 13.87 -5.86
C GLN A 15 -16.63 15.19 -6.54
N ASP A 16 -17.49 15.97 -5.91
CA ASP A 16 -18.36 16.96 -6.57
C ASP A 16 -17.72 18.33 -6.94
N ILE A 17 -16.43 18.57 -6.66
CA ILE A 17 -15.79 19.85 -7.07
C ILE A 17 -15.27 19.79 -8.52
N SER A 18 -14.64 18.68 -8.93
CA SER A 18 -14.23 18.43 -10.33
C SER A 18 -13.73 16.99 -10.48
N TYR A 19 -14.43 16.20 -11.30
CA TYR A 19 -14.05 14.83 -11.64
C TYR A 19 -12.66 14.75 -12.29
N THR A 20 -12.29 15.77 -13.08
CA THR A 20 -11.01 15.85 -13.79
C THR A 20 -9.84 15.98 -12.82
N LEU A 21 -9.98 16.82 -11.78
CA LEU A 21 -8.92 17.03 -10.79
C LEU A 21 -8.68 15.75 -9.98
N THR A 22 -9.74 15.09 -9.53
CA THR A 22 -9.63 13.82 -8.81
C THR A 22 -9.00 12.74 -9.71
N ALA A 23 -9.41 12.63 -10.97
CA ALA A 23 -8.82 11.68 -11.91
C ALA A 23 -7.30 11.91 -12.13
N ILE A 24 -6.89 13.17 -12.27
CA ILE A 24 -5.47 13.54 -12.41
C ILE A 24 -4.68 13.17 -11.14
N LEU A 25 -5.22 13.51 -9.96
CA LEU A 25 -4.57 13.18 -8.69
C LEU A 25 -4.42 11.66 -8.50
N PHE A 26 -5.45 10.88 -8.79
CA PHE A 26 -5.38 9.41 -8.74
C PHE A 26 -4.39 8.83 -9.76
N THR A 27 -4.30 9.43 -10.95
CA THR A 27 -3.32 9.02 -11.97
C THR A 27 -1.89 9.26 -11.49
N ILE A 28 -1.62 10.44 -10.92
CA ILE A 28 -0.30 10.78 -10.37
C ILE A 28 0.05 9.87 -9.18
N MET A 29 -0.90 9.63 -8.28
CA MET A 29 -0.70 8.70 -7.15
C MET A 29 -0.43 7.28 -7.63
N GLY A 30 -1.18 6.77 -8.62
CA GLY A 30 -0.96 5.44 -9.19
C GLY A 30 0.44 5.29 -9.81
N PHE A 31 0.87 6.29 -10.58
CA PHE A 31 2.22 6.32 -11.15
C PHE A 31 3.31 6.36 -10.05
N ALA A 32 3.16 7.24 -9.07
CA ALA A 32 4.12 7.42 -7.99
C ALA A 32 4.21 6.22 -7.03
N LEU A 33 3.13 5.46 -6.82
CA LEU A 33 3.14 4.26 -5.97
C LEU A 33 3.75 3.06 -6.70
N TYR A 34 3.51 2.91 -8.00
CA TYR A 34 4.03 1.79 -8.77
C TYR A 34 5.54 1.86 -8.97
N GLY A 35 6.10 3.07 -9.10
CA GLY A 35 7.55 3.28 -9.27
C GLY A 35 8.40 2.63 -8.18
N PRO A 36 8.29 3.06 -6.90
CA PRO A 36 9.03 2.46 -5.78
C PRO A 36 8.74 0.97 -5.60
N HIS A 37 7.49 0.55 -5.84
CA HIS A 37 7.10 -0.85 -5.73
C HIS A 37 7.81 -1.75 -6.76
N MET A 38 8.01 -1.26 -7.99
CA MET A 38 8.78 -1.96 -9.03
C MET A 38 10.28 -1.93 -8.75
N LEU A 39 10.83 -0.79 -8.34
CA LEU A 39 12.27 -0.67 -8.04
C LEU A 39 12.72 -1.64 -6.94
N PHE A 40 11.89 -1.84 -5.93
CA PHE A 40 12.14 -2.86 -4.91
C PHE A 40 12.25 -4.28 -5.50
N ALA A 41 11.33 -4.64 -6.42
CA ALA A 41 11.35 -5.96 -7.03
C ALA A 41 12.59 -6.18 -7.90
N VAL A 42 13.00 -5.16 -8.66
CA VAL A 42 14.24 -5.19 -9.46
C VAL A 42 15.46 -5.33 -8.56
N GLY A 43 15.54 -4.59 -7.44
CA GLY A 43 16.64 -4.74 -6.48
C GLY A 43 16.75 -6.15 -5.88
N CYS A 44 15.62 -6.84 -5.63
CA CYS A 44 15.66 -8.24 -5.21
C CYS A 44 16.16 -9.18 -6.32
N LEU A 45 15.81 -8.89 -7.58
CA LEU A 45 16.24 -9.68 -8.74
C LEU A 45 17.75 -9.54 -8.98
N ASP A 46 18.31 -8.34 -8.82
CA ASP A 46 19.74 -8.10 -9.02
C ASP A 46 20.64 -8.89 -8.06
N VAL A 47 20.14 -9.17 -6.84
CA VAL A 47 20.87 -9.96 -5.82
C VAL A 47 20.67 -11.47 -6.00
N THR A 48 19.88 -11.88 -6.99
CA THR A 48 19.45 -13.28 -7.18
C THR A 48 20.00 -13.90 -8.47
N HIS A 49 20.24 -15.21 -8.46
CA HIS A 49 20.60 -15.93 -9.67
C HIS A 49 19.45 -15.94 -10.71
N LYS A 50 19.80 -15.88 -11.99
CA LYS A 50 18.85 -15.79 -13.12
C LYS A 50 17.74 -16.86 -13.11
N ASP A 51 18.01 -18.05 -12.57
CA ASP A 51 17.06 -19.18 -12.59
C ASP A 51 16.06 -19.15 -11.41
N ALA A 52 16.30 -18.35 -10.36
CA ALA A 52 15.33 -18.16 -9.24
C ALA A 52 14.62 -16.80 -9.26
N ALA A 53 14.80 -16.00 -10.30
CA ALA A 53 14.08 -14.74 -10.48
C ALA A 53 12.56 -14.92 -10.34
N GLY A 54 12.01 -16.00 -10.93
CA GLY A 54 10.58 -16.34 -10.83
C GLY A 54 10.15 -16.77 -9.43
N SER A 55 10.96 -17.56 -8.73
CA SER A 55 10.64 -18.03 -7.38
C SER A 55 10.60 -16.91 -6.35
N ILE A 56 11.53 -15.95 -6.44
CA ILE A 56 11.59 -14.82 -5.48
C ILE A 56 10.46 -13.83 -5.72
N THR A 57 10.17 -13.51 -6.97
CA THR A 57 9.04 -12.62 -7.31
C THR A 57 7.70 -13.26 -6.94
N GLY A 58 7.53 -14.57 -7.16
CA GLY A 58 6.37 -15.34 -6.72
C GLY A 58 6.21 -15.40 -5.20
N PHE A 59 7.30 -15.71 -4.48
CA PHE A 59 7.30 -15.74 -3.01
C PHE A 59 6.96 -14.37 -2.43
N ARG A 60 7.61 -13.30 -2.91
CA ARG A 60 7.29 -11.90 -2.55
C ARG A 60 5.80 -11.60 -2.78
N GLY A 61 5.26 -12.02 -3.93
CA GLY A 61 3.85 -11.82 -4.27
C GLY A 61 2.90 -12.48 -3.27
N LEU A 62 3.16 -13.73 -2.89
CA LEU A 62 2.34 -14.45 -1.91
C LEU A 62 2.26 -13.71 -0.57
N PHE A 63 3.41 -13.31 -0.01
CA PHE A 63 3.42 -12.59 1.27
C PHE A 63 2.80 -11.19 1.17
N SER A 64 2.97 -10.50 0.03
CA SER A 64 2.35 -9.20 -0.20
C SER A 64 0.82 -9.30 -0.21
N TYR A 65 0.26 -10.26 -0.95
CA TYR A 65 -1.20 -10.44 -1.02
C TYR A 65 -1.80 -10.94 0.29
N VAL A 66 -1.14 -11.87 0.99
CA VAL A 66 -1.58 -12.32 2.33
C VAL A 66 -1.56 -11.15 3.32
N GLY A 67 -0.50 -10.34 3.31
CA GLY A 67 -0.41 -9.13 4.12
C GLY A 67 -1.51 -8.11 3.80
N ALA A 68 -1.80 -7.89 2.52
CA ALA A 68 -2.88 -6.99 2.09
C ALA A 68 -4.26 -7.49 2.54
N ALA A 69 -4.51 -8.81 2.45
CA ALA A 69 -5.75 -9.41 2.95
C ALA A 69 -5.90 -9.25 4.47
N MET A 70 -4.81 -9.44 5.22
CA MET A 70 -4.79 -9.27 6.68
C MET A 70 -4.94 -7.80 7.10
N ALA A 71 -4.43 -6.84 6.31
CA ALA A 71 -4.46 -5.42 6.63
C ALA A 71 -5.88 -4.83 6.65
N GLY A 72 -6.87 -5.48 6.03
CA GLY A 72 -8.26 -5.00 6.04
C GLY A 72 -8.86 -4.91 7.44
N VAL A 73 -8.65 -5.93 8.29
CA VAL A 73 -9.19 -5.99 9.66
C VAL A 73 -8.69 -4.84 10.56
N PRO A 74 -7.37 -4.60 10.72
CA PRO A 74 -6.87 -3.53 11.56
C PRO A 74 -7.27 -2.14 11.02
N VAL A 75 -7.31 -1.94 9.70
CA VAL A 75 -7.73 -0.66 9.11
C VAL A 75 -9.18 -0.33 9.46
N ILE A 76 -10.08 -1.32 9.40
CA ILE A 76 -11.49 -1.13 9.77
C ILE A 76 -11.65 -0.83 11.27
N MET A 77 -10.88 -1.52 12.12
CA MET A 77 -10.88 -1.27 13.56
C MET A 77 -10.43 0.16 13.89
N VAL A 78 -9.31 0.61 13.32
CA VAL A 78 -8.78 1.96 13.50
C VAL A 78 -9.77 3.01 12.98
N LYS A 79 -10.38 2.77 11.82
CA LYS A 79 -11.42 3.66 11.26
C LYS A 79 -12.61 3.80 12.19
N ASN A 80 -13.08 2.71 12.80
CA ASN A 80 -14.23 2.74 13.70
C ASN A 80 -13.94 3.55 14.98
N SER A 81 -12.71 3.57 15.47
CA SER A 81 -12.35 4.27 16.71
C SER A 81 -11.88 5.72 16.50
N TRP A 82 -11.11 5.99 15.45
CA TRP A 82 -10.42 7.28 15.25
C TRP A 82 -10.75 7.97 13.92
N ALA A 83 -11.83 7.53 13.26
CA ALA A 83 -12.23 8.00 11.93
C ALA A 83 -11.09 7.89 10.90
N TRP A 84 -11.21 8.60 9.77
CA TRP A 84 -10.23 8.54 8.69
C TRP A 84 -8.86 9.12 9.07
N SER A 85 -8.82 10.09 9.98
CA SER A 85 -7.57 10.68 10.49
C SER A 85 -6.66 9.64 11.14
N GLY A 86 -7.23 8.71 11.92
CA GLY A 86 -6.47 7.62 12.52
C GLY A 86 -5.88 6.64 11.50
N VAL A 87 -6.59 6.40 10.40
CA VAL A 87 -6.11 5.52 9.31
C VAL A 87 -4.90 6.12 8.61
N TYR A 88 -4.90 7.44 8.37
CA TYR A 88 -3.74 8.12 7.77
C TYR A 88 -2.50 8.06 8.67
N ILE A 89 -2.66 8.27 9.98
CA ILE A 89 -1.56 8.15 10.95
C ILE A 89 -1.04 6.72 11.00
N TYR A 90 -1.94 5.73 11.03
CA TYR A 90 -1.56 4.31 10.98
C TYR A 90 -0.76 3.97 9.71
N ALA A 91 -1.19 4.47 8.55
CA ALA A 91 -0.47 4.27 7.29
C ALA A 91 0.94 4.92 7.31
N LEU A 92 1.08 6.12 7.88
CA LEU A 92 2.39 6.77 8.03
C LEU A 92 3.34 5.96 8.92
N ILE A 93 2.86 5.45 10.05
CA ILE A 93 3.66 4.59 10.94
C ILE A 93 4.08 3.31 10.22
N ALA A 94 3.17 2.69 9.45
CA ALA A 94 3.48 1.49 8.68
C ALA A 94 4.54 1.74 7.60
N ILE A 95 4.48 2.89 6.90
CA ILE A 95 5.50 3.30 5.94
C ILE A 95 6.85 3.50 6.64
N LEU A 96 6.89 4.20 7.78
CA LEU A 96 8.13 4.41 8.56
C LEU A 96 8.73 3.10 9.06
N LEU A 97 7.91 2.16 9.53
CA LEU A 97 8.38 0.85 9.96
C LEU A 97 8.97 0.05 8.80
N THR A 98 8.34 0.13 7.62
CA THR A 98 8.78 -0.56 6.41
C THR A 98 10.08 0.04 5.85
N THR A 99 10.21 1.37 5.86
CA THR A 99 11.46 2.03 5.44
C THR A 99 12.58 1.77 6.43
N LEU A 100 12.29 1.72 7.73
CA LEU A 100 13.26 1.36 8.76
C LEU A 100 13.70 -0.09 8.62
N SER A 101 12.78 -1.04 8.42
CA SER A 101 13.15 -2.45 8.24
C SER A 101 13.99 -2.66 6.97
N LEU A 102 13.67 -1.96 5.88
CA LEU A 102 14.49 -1.98 4.67
C LEU A 102 15.86 -1.32 4.89
N ALA A 103 15.92 -0.20 5.61
CA ALA A 103 17.17 0.45 5.98
C ALA A 103 18.02 -0.43 6.92
N LEU A 104 17.40 -1.13 7.87
CA LEU A 104 18.09 -2.08 8.73
C LEU A 104 18.65 -3.26 7.93
N LEU A 105 17.84 -3.81 7.01
CA LEU A 105 18.26 -4.86 6.11
C LEU A 105 19.44 -4.41 5.25
N SER A 106 19.41 -3.19 4.69
CA SER A 106 20.52 -2.68 3.88
C SER A 106 21.79 -2.41 4.69
N ARG A 107 21.68 -2.08 5.98
CA ARG A 107 22.83 -1.94 6.88
C ARG A 107 23.43 -3.29 7.27
N LEU A 108 22.60 -4.32 7.43
CA LEU A 108 23.02 -5.67 7.75
C LEU A 108 23.65 -6.37 6.53
N HIS A 109 23.09 -6.14 5.35
CA HIS A 109 23.55 -6.70 4.07
C HIS A 109 24.59 -5.79 3.40
N ARG A 110 25.52 -5.23 4.19
CA ARG A 110 26.73 -4.56 3.67
C ARG A 110 27.62 -5.61 2.99
N LEU A 111 27.33 -5.86 1.71
CA LEU A 111 28.24 -6.33 0.67
C LEU A 111 28.16 -5.33 -0.47
#